data_AF-A0A7V3SV07-F1
#
_entry.id   AF-A0A7V3SV07-F1
#
_cell.length_a   1.000
_cell.length_b   1.000
_cell.length_c   1.000
_cell.angle_alpha   90.00
_cell.angle_beta   90.00
_cell.angle_gamma   90.00
#
_symmetry.space_group_name_H-M   'P 1'
#
loop_
_entity.id
_entity.type
_entity.pdbx_description
1 polymer ?
#
loop_
_entity_poly.entity_id
_entity_poly.type
_entity_poly.pdbx_seq_one_letter_code
_entity_poly.pdbx_strand_id
1 'polypeptide(L)'
;MGGRLEEIDRLRDSGVVGEGNNGLLLNRSNSLSEEERKLIQNENEDRKIVMKGMAKAIVKINGLPDNESNIKQVMPQAIKQFVSVKREKAKSGWWIQDDDGKWYKK
;
A
#
# COMPACT_ATOMS: atom_id res chain seq x y z
N MET A 1 10.10 -9.97 -15.38
CA MET A 1 9.80 -9.53 -13.99
C MET A 1 8.30 -9.23 -13.78
N GLY A 2 7.38 -10.02 -14.37
CA GLY A 2 5.92 -9.75 -14.31
C GLY A 2 5.11 -10.61 -13.32
N GLY A 3 5.58 -11.82 -12.99
CA GLY A 3 4.76 -12.80 -12.24
C GLY A 3 4.40 -12.42 -10.79
N ARG A 4 5.13 -11.48 -10.17
CA ARG A 4 4.84 -11.04 -8.79
C ARG A 4 3.51 -10.31 -8.67
N LEU A 5 3.21 -9.44 -9.64
CA LEU A 5 1.97 -8.67 -9.66
C LEU A 5 0.77 -9.61 -9.89
N GLU A 6 0.92 -10.58 -10.78
CA GLU A 6 -0.12 -11.58 -11.05
C GLU A 6 -0.46 -12.43 -9.83
N GLU A 7 0.55 -12.85 -9.05
CA GLU A 7 0.32 -13.60 -7.81
C GLU A 7 -0.36 -12.73 -6.73
N ILE A 8 0.07 -11.47 -6.58
CA ILE A 8 -0.60 -10.53 -5.67
C ILE A 8 -2.05 -10.28 -6.11
N ASP A 9 -2.33 -10.18 -7.41
CA ASP A 9 -3.68 -10.10 -7.94
C ASP A 9 -4.50 -11.33 -7.57
N ARG A 10 -3.97 -12.54 -7.75
CA ARG A 10 -4.66 -13.79 -7.35
C ARG A 10 -5.02 -13.80 -5.85
N LEU A 11 -4.12 -13.35 -4.99
CA LEU A 11 -4.39 -13.25 -3.54
C LEU A 11 -5.48 -12.21 -3.21
N ARG A 12 -5.56 -11.13 -3.98
CA ARG A 12 -6.63 -10.12 -3.82
C ARG A 12 -7.96 -10.59 -4.41
N ASP A 13 -7.92 -11.27 -5.54
CA ASP A 13 -9.08 -11.86 -6.22
C ASP A 13 -9.77 -12.90 -5.32
N SER A 14 -9.00 -13.72 -4.60
CA SER A 14 -9.53 -14.68 -3.62
C SER A 14 -9.98 -14.04 -2.30
N GLY A 15 -9.63 -12.77 -2.07
CA GLY A 15 -10.02 -11.98 -0.91
C GLY A 15 -9.25 -12.30 0.39
N VAL A 16 -8.21 -13.14 0.31
CA VAL A 16 -7.32 -13.44 1.44
C VAL A 16 -6.41 -12.26 1.76
N VAL A 17 -6.16 -11.37 0.79
CA VAL A 17 -5.44 -10.11 0.96
C VAL A 17 -6.32 -8.93 0.56
N GLY A 18 -6.18 -7.79 1.25
CA GLY A 18 -6.83 -6.54 0.89
C GLY A 18 -5.91 -5.32 1.01
N GLU A 19 -6.32 -4.20 0.43
CA GLU A 19 -5.62 -2.91 0.54
C GLU A 19 -5.95 -2.23 1.87
N GLY A 20 -4.95 -2.06 2.73
CA GLY A 20 -5.09 -1.36 4.00
C GLY A 20 -5.15 0.16 3.84
N ASN A 21 -5.68 0.85 4.84
CA ASN A 21 -5.78 2.32 4.88
C ASN A 21 -4.42 3.02 5.08
N ASN A 22 -3.36 2.25 5.29
CA ASN A 22 -1.97 2.70 5.38
C ASN A 22 -1.16 2.47 4.08
N GLY A 23 -1.81 2.00 3.01
CA GLY A 23 -1.20 1.76 1.71
C GLY A 23 -0.51 0.40 1.58
N LEU A 24 -0.57 -0.43 2.61
CA LEU A 24 0.01 -1.77 2.61
C LEU A 24 -1.04 -2.83 2.30
N LEU A 25 -0.60 -3.96 1.77
CA LEU A 25 -1.41 -5.17 1.69
C LEU A 25 -1.52 -5.79 3.08
N LEU A 26 -2.75 -6.06 3.50
CA LEU A 26 -3.05 -6.70 4.77
C LEU A 26 -3.66 -8.09 4.53
N ASN A 27 -3.20 -9.04 5.33
CA ASN A 27 -3.78 -10.36 5.37
C ASN A 27 -5.16 -10.31 6.05
N ARG A 28 -6.16 -10.92 5.43
CA ARG A 28 -7.55 -11.03 5.93
C ARG A 28 -7.93 -12.45 6.33
N SER A 29 -7.07 -13.45 6.10
CA SER A 29 -7.34 -14.86 6.37
C SER A 29 -6.11 -15.57 6.96
N ASN A 30 -6.29 -16.59 7.79
CA ASN A 30 -5.16 -17.38 8.29
C ASN A 30 -4.61 -18.39 7.26
N SER A 31 -5.11 -18.37 6.02
CA SER A 31 -4.82 -19.38 5.00
C SER A 31 -3.57 -19.13 4.15
N LEU A 32 -2.77 -18.09 4.44
CA LEU A 32 -1.57 -17.79 3.63
C LEU A 32 -0.42 -18.76 3.92
N SER A 33 0.17 -19.30 2.86
CA SER A 33 1.44 -20.03 2.92
C SER A 33 2.61 -19.11 3.30
N GLU A 34 3.76 -19.68 3.65
CA GLU A 34 4.96 -18.91 3.96
C GLU A 34 5.48 -18.15 2.73
N GLU A 35 5.38 -18.74 1.55
CA GLU A 35 5.75 -18.11 0.28
C GLU A 35 4.86 -16.90 -0.02
N GLU A 36 3.54 -17.02 0.18
CA GLU A 36 2.58 -15.94 -0.02
C GLU A 36 2.80 -14.81 1.01
N ARG A 37 3.11 -15.14 2.27
CA ARG A 37 3.48 -14.15 3.29
C ARG A 37 4.73 -13.38 2.89
N LYS A 38 5.76 -14.08 2.42
CA LYS A 38 7.01 -13.46 1.94
C LYS A 38 6.78 -12.59 0.71
N LEU A 39 5.91 -13.03 -0.20
CA LEU A 39 5.50 -12.24 -1.36
C LEU A 39 4.85 -10.91 -0.96
N ILE A 40 3.88 -10.95 -0.04
CA ILE A 40 3.20 -9.76 0.49
C ILE A 40 4.18 -8.85 1.23
N GLN A 41 5.09 -9.42 2.02
CA GLN A 41 6.12 -8.67 2.72
C GLN A 41 7.01 -7.90 1.74
N ASN A 42 7.51 -8.56 0.70
CA ASN A 42 8.35 -7.92 -0.31
C ASN A 42 7.61 -6.79 -1.05
N GLU A 43 6.35 -7.01 -1.42
CA GLU A 43 5.51 -5.97 -2.02
C GLU A 43 5.31 -4.79 -1.04
N ASN A 44 5.10 -5.05 0.25
CA ASN A 44 4.96 -4.00 1.26
C ASN A 44 6.25 -3.21 1.49
N GLU A 45 7.42 -3.84 1.42
CA GLU A 45 8.71 -3.13 1.48
C GLU A 45 8.90 -2.20 0.26
N ASP A 46 8.57 -2.68 -0.95
CA ASP A 46 8.58 -1.85 -2.16
C ASP A 46 7.63 -0.65 -2.01
N ARG A 47 6.41 -0.86 -1.49
CA ARG A 47 5.44 0.21 -1.25
C ARG A 47 5.93 1.25 -0.25
N LYS A 48 6.63 0.84 0.82
CA LYS A 48 7.25 1.77 1.78
C LYS A 48 8.31 2.65 1.10
N ILE A 49 9.11 2.08 0.21
CA ILE A 49 10.10 2.84 -0.57
C ILE A 49 9.41 3.89 -1.44
N VAL A 50 8.32 3.51 -2.14
CA VAL A 50 7.54 4.44 -2.96
C VAL A 50 6.94 5.57 -2.12
N MET A 51 6.28 5.24 -1.00
CA MET A 51 5.68 6.25 -0.11
C MET A 51 6.75 7.19 0.48
N LYS A 52 7.93 6.68 0.82
CA LYS A 52 9.06 7.51 1.25
C LYS A 52 9.57 8.41 0.12
N GLY A 53 9.64 7.91 -1.11
CA GLY A 53 9.98 8.69 -2.30
C GLY A 53 8.97 9.82 -2.56
N MET A 54 7.68 9.54 -2.40
CA MET A 54 6.62 10.55 -2.48
C MET A 54 6.78 11.62 -1.39
N ALA A 55 7.06 11.23 -0.14
CA ALA A 55 7.31 12.17 0.95
C ALA A 55 8.49 13.11 0.64
N LYS A 56 9.60 12.55 0.13
CA LYS A 56 10.75 13.35 -0.33
C LYS A 56 10.38 14.34 -1.46
N ALA A 57 9.56 13.91 -2.41
CA ALA A 57 9.09 14.79 -3.47
C ALA A 57 8.24 15.96 -2.92
N ILE A 58 7.36 15.69 -1.96
CA ILE A 58 6.54 16.72 -1.29
C ILE A 58 7.44 17.74 -0.56
N VAL A 59 8.44 17.27 0.20
CA VAL A 59 9.43 18.15 0.87
C VAL A 59 10.08 19.10 -0.13
N LYS A 60 10.54 18.57 -1.27
CA LYS A 60 11.20 19.35 -2.31
C LYS A 60 10.25 20.36 -2.97
N ILE A 61 9.02 19.96 -3.28
CA ILE A 61 7.99 20.84 -3.87
C ILE A 61 7.67 22.02 -2.93
N ASN A 62 7.65 21.77 -1.62
CA ASN A 62 7.39 22.78 -0.61
C ASN A 62 8.61 23.65 -0.28
N GLY A 63 9.76 23.45 -0.95
CA GLY A 63 10.99 24.20 -0.69
C GLY A 63 11.60 23.94 0.70
N LEU A 64 11.24 22.83 1.35
CA LEU A 64 11.76 22.47 2.67
C LEU A 64 13.11 21.76 2.54
N PRO A 65 14.01 21.86 3.55
CA PRO A 65 15.24 21.08 3.57
C PRO A 65 14.97 19.57 3.55
N ASP A 66 15.74 18.82 2.74
CA ASP A 66 15.67 17.34 2.68
C ASP A 66 16.34 16.74 3.92
N ASN A 67 15.55 16.60 4.98
CA ASN A 67 15.97 15.97 6.23
C ASN A 67 14.85 15.06 6.78
N GLU A 68 15.20 14.17 7.72
CA GLU A 68 14.26 13.19 8.24
C GLU A 68 13.05 13.80 8.94
N SER A 69 13.20 14.95 9.60
CA SER A 69 12.11 15.63 10.31
C SER A 69 11.02 16.06 9.34
N ASN A 70 11.42 16.73 8.25
CA ASN A 70 10.51 17.19 7.22
C ASN A 70 9.86 16.03 6.45
N ILE A 71 10.64 14.97 6.17
CA ILE A 71 10.08 13.74 5.55
C ILE A 71 9.02 13.12 6.47
N LYS A 72 9.31 12.96 7.77
CA LYS A 72 8.35 12.40 8.74
C LYS A 72 7.09 13.26 8.84
N GLN A 73 7.23 14.57 8.82
CA GLN A 73 6.10 15.51 8.86
C GLN A 73 5.14 15.34 7.68
N VAL A 74 5.65 15.13 6.46
CA VAL A 74 4.80 15.00 5.26
C VAL A 74 4.43 13.55 4.91
N MET A 75 4.99 12.56 5.62
CA MET A 75 4.72 11.14 5.39
C MET A 75 3.22 10.78 5.41
N PRO A 76 2.38 11.31 6.33
CA PRO A 76 0.93 11.03 6.31
C PRO A 76 0.26 11.48 5.01
N GLN A 77 0.69 12.60 4.42
CA GLN A 77 0.17 13.09 3.14
C GLN A 77 0.57 12.16 1.99
N ALA A 78 1.82 11.70 1.97
CA ALA A 78 2.31 10.75 0.97
C ALA A 78 1.53 9.42 1.03
N ILE A 79 1.30 8.89 2.24
CA ILE A 79 0.51 7.67 2.46
C ILE A 79 -0.92 7.88 1.96
N LYS A 80 -1.57 8.99 2.33
CA LYS A 80 -2.95 9.29 1.90
C LYS A 80 -3.08 9.34 0.38
N GLN A 81 -2.14 9.99 -0.30
CA GLN A 81 -2.12 10.02 -1.77
C GLN A 81 -1.91 8.64 -2.37
N PHE A 82 -0.97 7.85 -1.83
CA PHE A 82 -0.71 6.49 -2.29
C PHE A 82 -1.96 5.59 -2.14
N VAL A 83 -2.60 5.63 -0.97
CA VAL A 83 -3.84 4.91 -0.66
C VAL A 83 -4.96 5.30 -1.63
N SER A 84 -5.14 6.60 -1.88
CA SER A 84 -6.15 7.09 -2.82
C SER A 84 -5.98 6.45 -4.20
N VAL A 85 -4.74 6.45 -4.74
CA VAL A 85 -4.44 5.85 -6.04
C VAL A 85 -4.69 4.33 -6.04
N LYS A 86 -4.33 3.64 -4.95
CA LYS A 86 -4.58 2.19 -4.84
C LYS A 86 -6.05 1.84 -4.77
N ARG A 87 -6.86 2.59 -4.02
CA ARG A 87 -8.33 2.41 -3.94
C ARG A 87 -9.04 2.75 -5.25
N GLU A 88 -8.54 3.72 -6.01
CA GLU A 88 -9.07 4.08 -7.33
C GLU A 88 -8.81 2.96 -8.34
N LYS A 89 -7.59 2.41 -8.35
CA LYS A 89 -7.17 1.34 -9.26
C LYS A 89 -7.57 -0.07 -8.82
N ALA A 90 -8.23 -0.22 -7.68
CA ALA A 90 -8.66 -1.52 -7.20
C ALA A 90 -9.73 -2.11 -8.15
N LYS A 91 -9.62 -3.42 -8.46
CA LYS A 91 -10.64 -4.12 -9.26
C LYS A 91 -11.91 -4.29 -8.44
N SER A 92 -13.06 -4.35 -9.12
CA SER A 92 -14.33 -4.68 -8.45
C SER A 92 -14.23 -6.03 -7.74
N GLY A 93 -14.78 -6.10 -6.53
CA GLY A 93 -14.72 -7.28 -5.66
C GLY A 93 -13.51 -7.34 -4.74
N TRP A 94 -12.45 -6.54 -4.97
CA TRP A 94 -11.30 -6.48 -4.06
C TRP A 94 -11.65 -5.81 -2.74
N TRP A 95 -11.09 -6.35 -1.67
CA TRP A 95 -11.23 -5.80 -0.34
C TRP A 95 -10.30 -4.62 -0.12
N ILE A 96 -10.86 -3.51 0.34
CA ILE A 96 -10.15 -2.28 0.65
C ILE A 96 -10.66 -1.71 1.98
N GLN A 97 -9.77 -1.12 2.78
CA GLN A 97 -10.16 -0.39 3.98
C GLN A 97 -10.54 1.05 3.64
N ASP A 98 -11.59 1.58 4.26
CA ASP A 98 -11.86 3.01 4.32
C ASP A 98 -10.89 3.73 5.28
N ASP A 99 -11.07 5.03 5.48
CA ASP A 99 -10.17 5.81 6.35
C ASP A 99 -10.28 5.39 7.83
N ASP A 100 -11.43 4.87 8.26
CA ASP A 100 -11.67 4.32 9.61
C ASP A 100 -11.08 2.90 9.78
N GLY A 101 -10.57 2.29 8.71
CA GLY A 101 -10.07 0.91 8.72
C GLY A 101 -11.17 -0.15 8.52
N LYS A 102 -12.40 0.24 8.21
CA LYS A 102 -13.49 -0.70 7.92
C LYS A 102 -13.32 -1.27 6.52
N TRP A 103 -13.49 -2.58 6.41
CA TRP A 103 -13.39 -3.29 5.14
C TRP A 103 -14.65 -3.15 4.31
N TYR A 104 -14.48 -2.86 3.03
CA TYR A 104 -15.53 -2.95 2.02
C TYR A 104 -14.97 -3.54 0.72
N LYS A 105 -15.87 -4.05 -0.13
CA LYS A 105 -15.50 -4.48 -1.48
C LYS A 105 -15.70 -3.32 -2.46
N LYS A 106 -14.73 -3.14 -3.35
CA LYS A 106 -14.78 -2.15 -4.43
C LYS A 106 -15.84 -2.48 -5.48
#